data_AF-A0A813F9J8-F1
#
_entry.id   AF-A0A813F9J8-F1
#
_cell.length_a   1.000
_cell.length_b   1.000
_cell.length_c   1.000
_cell.angle_alpha   90.00
_cell.angle_beta   90.00
_cell.angle_gamma   90.00
#
_symmetry.space_group_name_H-M   'P 1'
#
loop_
_entity.id
_entity.type
_entity.pdbx_description
1 polymer ?
#
loop_
_entity_poly.entity_id
_entity_poly.type
_entity_poly.pdbx_seq_one_letter_code
_entity_poly.pdbx_strand_id
1 'polypeptide(L)'
;VEQLDTYGMTPLHRMASNNLPVGARALLEAGADPNYQGEARSTPMQVAKESRAREVMAVLQEYVNKPRPVLSKLRVAGSGSAGVNQEYVEKDAQVVPLGFSLTCTEMNWESEKMWLQLSNQKTPWYEAQNGAYIYWNKGDGQWWIDAPDGKGVYVAKASADSMPTSGWKALPGAPEPLPQVQLLKSANASEL
;
A
#
# COMPACT_ATOMS: atom_id res chain seq x y z
N VAL A 1 11.97 -1.23 7.70
CA VAL A 1 11.65 -2.65 7.94
C VAL A 1 12.47 -3.60 7.07
N GLU A 2 13.01 -3.15 5.93
CA GLU A 2 13.78 -4.00 4.99
C GLU A 2 15.32 -3.83 5.05
N GLN A 3 15.89 -3.34 6.16
CA GLN A 3 17.35 -3.18 6.24
C GLN A 3 18.03 -4.56 6.33
N LEU A 4 19.03 -4.80 5.49
CA LEU A 4 19.76 -6.06 5.46
C LEU A 4 20.82 -6.10 6.57
N ASP A 5 20.99 -7.26 7.18
CA ASP A 5 22.14 -7.53 8.04
C ASP A 5 23.38 -7.97 7.22
N THR A 6 24.47 -8.31 7.92
CA THR A 6 25.74 -8.74 7.30
C THR A 6 25.66 -10.02 6.47
N TYR A 7 24.53 -10.74 6.53
CA TYR A 7 24.27 -11.95 5.76
C TYR A 7 23.24 -11.72 4.65
N GLY A 8 22.88 -10.46 4.37
CA GLY A 8 21.91 -10.12 3.33
C GLY A 8 20.45 -10.43 3.73
N MET A 9 20.19 -10.64 5.03
CA MET A 9 18.89 -11.04 5.55
C MET A 9 18.12 -9.84 6.08
N THR A 10 16.84 -9.74 5.73
CA THR A 10 15.93 -8.75 6.34
C THR A 10 15.55 -9.17 7.77
N PRO A 11 15.01 -8.27 8.60
CA PRO A 11 14.47 -8.63 9.91
C PRO A 11 13.41 -9.74 9.82
N LEU A 12 12.59 -9.76 8.77
CA LEU A 12 11.58 -10.80 8.58
C LEU A 12 12.20 -12.17 8.31
N HIS A 13 13.33 -12.22 7.58
CA HIS A 13 14.13 -13.44 7.46
C HIS A 13 14.67 -13.92 8.81
N ARG A 14 15.11 -13.02 9.68
CA ARG A 14 15.58 -13.38 11.02
C ARG A 14 14.48 -13.93 11.91
N MET A 15 13.28 -13.38 11.82
CA MET A 15 12.12 -13.94 12.50
C MET A 15 11.81 -15.35 11.99
N ALA A 16 11.87 -15.56 10.67
CA ALA A 16 11.70 -16.87 10.05
C ALA A 16 12.78 -17.89 10.50
N SER A 17 14.05 -17.49 10.53
CA SER A 17 15.16 -18.37 10.91
C SER A 17 15.09 -18.83 12.38
N ASN A 18 14.54 -18.00 13.26
CA ASN A 18 14.48 -18.26 14.70
C ASN A 18 13.08 -18.65 15.20
N ASN A 19 12.12 -18.85 14.30
CA ASN A 19 10.73 -19.14 14.62
C ASN A 19 10.08 -18.15 15.61
N LEU A 20 10.19 -16.85 15.31
CA LEU A 20 9.69 -15.76 16.16
C LEU A 20 8.39 -15.15 15.58
N PRO A 21 7.21 -15.76 15.82
CA PRO A 21 5.95 -15.37 15.17
C PRO A 21 5.46 -13.97 15.56
N VAL A 22 5.69 -13.55 16.80
CA VAL A 22 5.26 -12.22 17.29
C VAL A 22 6.01 -11.11 16.55
N GLY A 23 7.33 -11.25 16.43
CA GLY A 23 8.14 -10.30 15.67
C GLY A 23 7.84 -10.34 14.17
N ALA A 24 7.60 -11.53 13.60
CA ALA A 24 7.18 -11.67 12.21
C ALA A 24 5.88 -10.90 11.93
N ARG A 25 4.87 -11.07 12.80
CA ARG A 25 3.58 -10.35 12.67
C ARG A 25 3.77 -8.84 12.75
N ALA A 26 4.52 -8.36 13.73
CA ALA A 26 4.77 -6.93 13.88
C ALA A 26 5.49 -6.33 12.67
N LEU A 27 6.44 -7.06 12.07
CA LEU A 27 7.13 -6.62 10.86
C LEU A 27 6.19 -6.58 9.65
N LEU A 28 5.36 -7.60 9.46
CA LEU A 28 4.38 -7.65 8.38
C LEU A 28 3.36 -6.50 8.51
N GLU A 29 2.85 -6.27 9.71
CA GLU A 29 1.94 -5.14 10.00
C GLU A 29 2.62 -3.78 9.79
N ALA A 30 3.93 -3.71 10.02
CA ALA A 30 4.76 -2.53 9.73
C ALA A 30 5.16 -2.41 8.24
N GLY A 31 4.66 -3.29 7.36
CA GLY A 31 4.87 -3.24 5.91
C GLY A 31 6.11 -3.97 5.40
N ALA A 32 6.66 -4.92 6.16
CA ALA A 32 7.71 -5.80 5.64
C ALA A 32 7.16 -6.68 4.49
N ASP A 33 7.94 -6.84 3.42
CA ASP A 33 7.52 -7.65 2.27
C ASP A 33 7.76 -9.15 2.54
N PRO A 34 6.69 -9.97 2.64
CA PRO A 34 6.82 -11.42 2.90
C PRO A 34 7.47 -12.20 1.76
N ASN A 35 7.66 -11.59 0.58
CA ASN A 35 8.22 -12.24 -0.62
C ASN A 35 9.59 -11.70 -1.01
N TYR A 36 10.15 -10.75 -0.26
CA TYR A 36 11.44 -10.20 -0.57
C TYR A 36 12.52 -11.27 -0.45
N GLN A 37 13.26 -11.55 -1.52
CA GLN A 37 14.32 -12.55 -1.53
C GLN A 37 15.69 -11.98 -1.14
N GLY A 38 15.87 -10.67 -1.32
CA GLY A 38 17.10 -9.95 -1.01
C GLY A 38 18.37 -10.58 -1.56
N GLU A 39 19.48 -10.25 -0.92
CA GLU A 39 20.80 -10.84 -1.19
C GLU A 39 20.93 -12.28 -0.66
N ALA A 40 20.05 -12.68 0.26
CA ALA A 40 19.93 -14.06 0.74
C ALA A 40 19.37 -15.05 -0.32
N ARG A 41 18.86 -14.53 -1.45
CA ARG A 41 18.27 -15.30 -2.57
C ARG A 41 17.19 -16.30 -2.14
N SER A 42 16.55 -16.04 -1.01
CA SER A 42 15.55 -16.89 -0.38
C SER A 42 14.50 -15.98 0.24
N THR A 43 13.22 -16.34 0.17
CA THR A 43 12.13 -15.63 0.84
C THR A 43 12.08 -15.96 2.33
N PRO A 44 11.43 -15.13 3.17
CA PRO A 44 11.16 -15.47 4.57
C PRO A 44 10.43 -16.82 4.73
N MET A 45 9.51 -17.17 3.82
CA MET A 45 8.82 -18.47 3.84
C MET A 45 9.77 -19.63 3.54
N GLN A 46 10.74 -19.47 2.63
CA GLN A 46 11.75 -20.50 2.33
C GLN A 46 12.66 -20.72 3.54
N VAL A 47 13.16 -19.63 4.14
CA VAL A 47 13.96 -19.70 5.38
C VAL A 47 13.18 -20.37 6.51
N ALA A 48 11.89 -20.04 6.68
CA ALA A 48 11.06 -20.65 7.70
C ALA A 48 10.91 -22.17 7.49
N LYS A 49 10.78 -22.62 6.23
CA LYS A 49 10.73 -24.06 5.90
C LYS A 49 12.03 -24.77 6.24
N GLU A 50 13.17 -24.19 5.87
CA GLU A 50 14.49 -24.74 6.14
C GLU A 50 14.78 -24.84 7.64
N SER A 51 14.42 -23.81 8.40
CA SER A 51 14.56 -23.76 9.86
C SER A 51 13.44 -24.48 10.62
N ARG A 52 12.46 -25.09 9.94
CA ARG A 52 11.28 -25.75 10.53
C ARG A 52 10.47 -24.83 11.47
N ALA A 53 10.42 -23.54 11.15
CA ALA A 53 9.74 -22.49 11.91
C ALA A 53 8.22 -22.47 11.65
N ARG A 54 7.51 -23.44 12.22
CA ARG A 54 6.09 -23.69 11.94
C ARG A 54 5.19 -22.50 12.27
N GLU A 55 5.47 -21.82 13.37
CA GLU A 55 4.65 -20.69 13.85
C GLU A 55 4.82 -19.48 12.94
N VAL A 56 6.03 -19.22 12.43
CA VAL A 56 6.25 -18.16 11.44
C VAL A 56 5.64 -18.52 10.09
N MET A 57 5.72 -19.80 9.67
CA MET A 57 5.01 -20.25 8.46
C MET A 57 3.51 -19.99 8.56
N ALA A 58 2.89 -20.25 9.72
CA ALA A 58 1.48 -19.96 9.96
C ALA A 58 1.17 -18.46 9.88
N VAL A 59 2.01 -17.60 10.48
CA VAL A 59 1.86 -16.14 10.40
C VAL A 59 1.96 -15.64 8.96
N LEU A 60 2.97 -16.10 8.21
CA LEU A 60 3.14 -15.72 6.81
C LEU A 60 1.96 -16.18 5.94
N GLN A 61 1.49 -17.41 6.16
CA GLN A 61 0.35 -17.96 5.42
C GLN A 61 -0.95 -17.22 5.76
N GLU A 62 -1.20 -16.93 7.04
CA GLU A 62 -2.34 -16.13 7.49
C GLU A 62 -2.29 -14.73 6.87
N TYR A 63 -1.12 -14.10 6.83
CA TYR A 63 -0.95 -12.78 6.24
C TYR A 63 -1.26 -12.77 4.74
N VAL A 64 -0.78 -13.77 4.00
CA VAL A 64 -1.05 -13.89 2.55
C VAL A 64 -2.51 -14.26 2.25
N ASN A 65 -3.13 -15.09 3.11
CA ASN A 65 -4.50 -15.57 2.92
C ASN A 65 -5.55 -14.67 3.57
N LYS A 66 -5.16 -13.60 4.28
CA LYS A 66 -6.11 -12.66 4.87
C LYS A 66 -6.96 -12.09 3.73
N PRO A 67 -8.28 -12.37 3.71
CA PRO A 67 -9.14 -11.78 2.69
C PRO A 67 -9.04 -10.28 2.85
N ARG A 68 -8.55 -9.61 1.81
CA ARG A 68 -8.60 -8.16 1.75
C ARG A 68 -10.07 -7.77 1.90
N PRO A 69 -10.45 -6.91 2.85
CA PRO A 69 -11.80 -6.37 2.85
C PRO A 69 -11.99 -5.72 1.49
N VAL A 70 -12.93 -6.25 0.69
CA VAL A 70 -13.22 -5.71 -0.64
C VAL A 70 -13.84 -4.35 -0.42
N LEU A 71 -13.02 -3.30 -0.51
CA LEU A 71 -13.48 -1.93 -0.38
C LEU A 71 -13.93 -1.52 -1.76
N SER A 72 -15.23 -1.61 -2.04
CA SER A 72 -15.72 -1.16 -3.35
C SER A 72 -15.51 0.34 -3.55
N LYS A 73 -15.56 1.11 -2.45
CA LYS A 73 -15.51 2.58 -2.48
C LYS A 73 -14.92 3.17 -1.20
N LEU A 74 -14.48 4.41 -1.29
CA LEU A 74 -14.21 5.27 -0.15
C LEU A 74 -14.66 6.70 -0.44
N ARG A 75 -14.76 7.52 0.60
CA ARG A 75 -15.04 8.94 0.47
C ARG A 75 -13.96 9.73 1.19
N VAL A 76 -13.38 10.69 0.49
CA VAL A 76 -12.52 11.72 1.07
C VAL A 76 -13.38 12.97 1.27
N ALA A 77 -13.31 13.58 2.45
CA ALA A 77 -14.04 14.79 2.75
C ALA A 77 -13.29 15.68 3.73
N GLY A 78 -13.72 16.94 3.80
CA GLY A 78 -13.26 17.89 4.81
C GLY A 78 -11.80 18.32 4.64
N SER A 79 -11.21 18.15 3.46
CA SER A 79 -9.89 18.69 3.14
C SER A 79 -9.97 20.10 2.55
N GLY A 80 -8.89 20.87 2.66
CA GLY A 80 -8.74 22.18 2.01
C GLY A 80 -8.66 22.11 0.49
N SER A 81 -8.34 20.94 -0.07
CA SER A 81 -8.25 20.72 -1.50
C SER A 81 -9.58 20.18 -2.03
N ALA A 82 -10.44 21.08 -2.53
CA ALA A 82 -11.77 20.72 -3.02
C ALA A 82 -11.74 19.61 -4.09
N GLY A 83 -10.69 19.57 -4.91
CA GLY A 83 -10.51 18.57 -5.96
C GLY A 83 -10.40 17.13 -5.44
N VAL A 84 -9.98 16.93 -4.18
CA VAL A 84 -9.86 15.59 -3.60
C VAL A 84 -11.05 15.19 -2.72
N ASN A 85 -11.98 16.10 -2.42
CA ASN A 85 -13.15 15.81 -1.59
C ASN A 85 -14.23 15.05 -2.40
N GLN A 86 -13.95 13.81 -2.77
CA GLN A 86 -14.72 13.00 -3.71
C GLN A 86 -15.04 11.60 -3.15
N GLU A 87 -15.93 10.90 -3.84
CA GLU A 87 -16.01 9.44 -3.75
C GLU A 87 -15.02 8.81 -4.71
N TYR A 88 -14.34 7.76 -4.26
CA TYR A 88 -13.38 7.02 -5.04
C TYR A 88 -13.79 5.55 -5.14
N VAL A 89 -13.50 4.96 -6.29
CA VAL A 89 -13.77 3.54 -6.59
C VAL A 89 -12.45 2.79 -6.68
N GLU A 90 -12.40 1.60 -6.10
CA GLU A 90 -11.23 0.72 -6.17
C GLU A 90 -10.91 0.32 -7.61
N LYS A 91 -9.62 0.26 -7.93
CA LYS A 91 -9.06 -0.11 -9.23
C LYS A 91 -8.02 -1.19 -9.06
N ASP A 92 -7.91 -2.06 -10.06
CA ASP A 92 -6.91 -3.12 -10.07
C ASP A 92 -5.49 -2.53 -10.00
N ALA A 93 -4.65 -3.10 -9.13
CA ALA A 93 -3.28 -2.67 -8.91
C ALA A 93 -2.41 -2.68 -10.20
N GLN A 94 -2.79 -3.53 -11.16
CA GLN A 94 -2.10 -3.68 -12.45
C GLN A 94 -2.48 -2.60 -13.47
N VAL A 95 -3.57 -1.86 -13.25
CA VAL A 95 -4.01 -0.78 -14.13
C VAL A 95 -3.30 0.51 -13.72
N VAL A 96 -2.64 1.17 -14.67
CA VAL A 96 -1.98 2.46 -14.45
C VAL A 96 -3.04 3.57 -14.32
N PRO A 97 -2.98 4.44 -13.29
CA PRO A 97 -3.91 5.56 -13.18
C PRO A 97 -3.81 6.52 -14.36
N LEU A 98 -4.96 7.01 -14.84
CA LEU A 98 -4.99 7.96 -15.96
C LEU A 98 -4.31 9.28 -15.56
N GLY A 99 -4.62 9.81 -14.38
CA GLY A 99 -3.98 11.03 -13.83
C GLY A 99 -2.46 10.89 -13.72
N PHE A 100 -1.98 9.74 -13.26
CA PHE A 100 -0.55 9.44 -13.20
C PHE A 100 0.11 9.41 -14.60
N SER A 101 -0.59 8.87 -15.60
CA SER A 101 -0.10 8.84 -16.97
C SER A 101 0.01 10.23 -17.60
N LEU A 102 -0.87 11.17 -17.22
CA LEU A 102 -0.80 12.56 -17.63
C LEU A 102 0.47 13.22 -17.09
N THR A 103 0.74 13.09 -15.80
CA THR A 103 1.97 13.62 -15.17
C THR A 103 3.23 12.98 -15.76
N CYS A 104 3.22 11.67 -16.02
CA CYS A 104 4.34 11.01 -16.70
C CYS A 104 4.57 11.57 -18.10
N THR A 105 3.49 11.87 -18.85
CA THR A 105 3.61 12.47 -20.19
C THR A 105 4.19 13.87 -20.12
N GLU A 106 3.73 14.72 -19.18
CA GLU A 106 4.28 16.05 -18.96
C GLU A 106 5.78 16.03 -18.62
N MET A 107 6.22 15.04 -17.84
CA MET A 107 7.60 14.86 -17.40
C MET A 107 8.45 14.03 -18.38
N ASN A 108 7.88 13.60 -19.51
CA ASN A 108 8.52 12.73 -20.50
C ASN A 108 9.05 11.41 -19.91
N TRP A 109 8.25 10.79 -19.04
CA TRP A 109 8.49 9.49 -18.41
C TRP A 109 7.59 8.41 -19.00
N GLU A 110 8.09 7.17 -19.00
CA GLU A 110 7.29 6.00 -19.38
C GLU A 110 6.36 5.59 -18.22
N SER A 111 5.05 5.79 -18.39
CA SER A 111 4.04 5.61 -17.34
C SER A 111 4.04 4.19 -16.75
N GLU A 112 4.10 3.15 -17.57
CA GLU A 112 4.10 1.76 -17.08
C GLU A 112 5.34 1.45 -16.23
N LYS A 113 6.50 1.91 -16.70
CA LYS A 113 7.77 1.72 -16.01
C LYS A 113 7.79 2.47 -14.67
N MET A 114 7.26 3.68 -14.64
CA MET A 114 7.19 4.46 -13.39
C MET A 114 6.15 3.87 -12.44
N TRP A 115 5.01 3.40 -12.94
CA TRP A 115 4.01 2.72 -12.12
C TRP A 115 4.57 1.46 -11.47
N LEU A 116 5.37 0.67 -12.20
CA LEU A 116 6.09 -0.47 -11.66
C LEU A 116 7.09 -0.11 -10.55
N GLN A 117 7.56 1.14 -10.47
CA GLN A 117 8.44 1.61 -9.39
C GLN A 117 7.66 2.02 -8.14
N LEU A 118 6.39 2.41 -8.26
CA LEU A 118 5.56 2.89 -7.15
C LEU A 118 4.60 1.82 -6.62
N SER A 119 4.02 1.02 -7.52
CA SER A 119 3.08 -0.06 -7.22
C SER A 119 3.81 -1.35 -6.84
N ASN A 120 3.24 -2.09 -5.88
CA ASN A 120 3.63 -3.47 -5.59
C ASN A 120 2.86 -4.50 -6.45
N GLN A 121 2.05 -4.02 -7.41
CA GLN A 121 1.17 -4.80 -8.29
C GLN A 121 0.15 -5.68 -7.55
N LYS A 122 -0.11 -5.39 -6.28
CA LYS A 122 -1.03 -6.14 -5.41
C LYS A 122 -2.02 -5.24 -4.69
N THR A 123 -1.56 -4.05 -4.30
CA THR A 123 -2.36 -3.07 -3.59
C THR A 123 -3.18 -2.27 -4.60
N PRO A 124 -4.51 -2.41 -4.63
CA PRO A 124 -5.38 -1.58 -5.42
C PRO A 124 -5.25 -0.12 -5.00
N TRP A 125 -5.47 0.73 -5.99
CA TRP A 125 -5.55 2.16 -5.85
C TRP A 125 -7.00 2.60 -6.07
N TYR A 126 -7.31 3.86 -5.82
CA TYR A 126 -8.67 4.38 -5.86
C TYR A 126 -8.75 5.60 -6.74
N GLU A 127 -9.79 5.70 -7.56
CA GLU A 127 -9.97 6.79 -8.51
C GLU A 127 -11.31 7.50 -8.28
N ALA A 128 -11.29 8.83 -8.26
CA ALA A 128 -12.47 9.67 -8.31
C ALA A 128 -12.83 10.02 -9.75
N GLN A 129 -14.11 10.36 -10.00
CA GLN A 129 -14.60 10.69 -11.35
C GLN A 129 -13.87 11.88 -12.00
N ASN A 130 -13.35 12.79 -11.19
CA ASN A 130 -12.61 13.96 -11.67
C ASN A 130 -11.12 13.68 -11.94
N GLY A 131 -10.67 12.43 -11.82
CA GLY A 131 -9.27 12.04 -12.07
C GLY A 131 -8.34 12.17 -10.88
N ALA A 132 -8.81 12.63 -9.71
CA ALA A 132 -8.05 12.50 -8.47
C ALA A 132 -7.88 11.02 -8.11
N TYR A 133 -6.76 10.64 -7.51
CA TYR A 133 -6.51 9.23 -7.17
C TYR A 133 -5.76 9.07 -5.87
N ILE A 134 -5.91 7.89 -5.26
CA ILE A 134 -5.27 7.49 -4.01
C ILE A 134 -4.53 6.18 -4.24
N TYR A 135 -3.24 6.14 -3.90
CA TYR A 135 -2.43 4.94 -4.09
C TYR A 135 -1.45 4.75 -2.94
N TRP A 136 -0.98 3.52 -2.75
CA TRP A 136 0.10 3.23 -1.82
C TRP A 136 1.41 3.16 -2.57
N ASN A 137 2.39 3.94 -2.13
CA ASN A 137 3.71 4.00 -2.72
C ASN A 137 4.67 3.07 -1.96
N LYS A 138 5.17 2.05 -2.64
CA LYS A 138 6.10 1.07 -2.04
C LYS A 138 7.46 1.65 -1.70
N GLY A 139 7.86 2.76 -2.34
CA GLY A 139 9.17 3.38 -2.15
C GLY A 139 9.32 4.06 -0.80
N ASP A 140 8.23 4.65 -0.28
CA ASP A 140 8.23 5.35 1.01
C ASP A 140 7.31 4.71 2.06
N GLY A 141 6.48 3.74 1.66
CA GLY A 141 5.52 3.07 2.53
C GLY A 141 4.39 3.99 2.97
N GLN A 142 3.98 4.93 2.13
CA GLN A 142 2.91 5.88 2.43
C GLN A 142 1.77 5.76 1.42
N TRP A 143 0.56 6.05 1.89
CA TRP A 143 -0.58 6.35 1.04
C TRP A 143 -0.51 7.81 0.60
N TRP A 144 -0.83 8.04 -0.67
CA TRP A 144 -0.82 9.34 -1.33
C TRP A 144 -2.22 9.67 -1.84
N ILE A 145 -2.63 10.93 -1.72
CA ILE A 145 -3.81 11.49 -2.39
C ILE A 145 -3.32 12.53 -3.38
N ASP A 146 -3.54 12.27 -4.66
CA ASP A 146 -3.15 13.16 -5.75
C ASP A 146 -4.40 13.86 -6.29
N ALA A 147 -4.26 15.15 -6.57
CA ALA A 147 -5.29 15.97 -7.18
C ALA A 147 -5.53 15.57 -8.66
N PRO A 148 -6.62 16.06 -9.29
CA PRO A 148 -6.89 15.81 -10.71
C PRO A 148 -5.77 16.19 -11.68
N ASP A 149 -4.90 17.14 -11.30
CA ASP A 149 -3.72 17.52 -12.08
C ASP A 149 -2.51 16.59 -11.85
N GLY A 150 -2.70 15.50 -11.10
CA GLY A 150 -1.68 14.50 -10.77
C GLY A 150 -0.68 14.93 -9.72
N LYS A 151 -0.84 16.11 -9.10
CA LYS A 151 0.05 16.54 -8.02
C LYS A 151 -0.38 15.93 -6.69
N GLY A 152 0.58 15.35 -5.98
CA GLY A 152 0.38 14.90 -4.60
C GLY A 152 -0.04 16.04 -3.68
N VAL A 153 -1.08 15.82 -2.88
CA VAL A 153 -1.64 16.80 -1.94
C VAL A 153 -1.43 16.36 -0.50
N TYR A 154 -1.75 15.10 -0.20
CA TYR A 154 -1.69 14.56 1.16
C TYR A 154 -1.03 13.19 1.19
N VAL A 155 -0.29 12.91 2.26
CA VAL A 155 0.34 11.60 2.51
C VAL A 155 0.05 11.08 3.91
N ALA A 156 -0.05 9.77 4.07
CA ALA A 156 -0.24 9.11 5.36
C ALA A 156 0.56 7.81 5.44
N LYS A 157 1.32 7.63 6.52
CA LYS A 157 2.10 6.42 6.75
C LYS A 157 1.22 5.30 7.29
N ALA A 158 0.98 4.28 6.47
CA ALA A 158 0.27 3.07 6.85
C ALA A 158 0.68 1.92 5.92
N SER A 159 0.43 0.68 6.35
CA SER A 159 0.71 -0.50 5.52
C SER A 159 -0.19 -0.53 4.28
N ALA A 160 0.25 -1.25 3.25
CA ALA A 160 -0.44 -1.35 1.97
C ALA A 160 -1.83 -2.01 2.08
N ASP A 161 -2.10 -2.72 3.18
CA ASP A 161 -3.35 -3.41 3.46
C ASP A 161 -4.31 -2.61 4.35
N SER A 162 -3.88 -1.43 4.82
CA SER A 162 -4.65 -0.59 5.72
C SER A 162 -4.75 0.83 5.18
N MET A 163 -5.86 1.12 4.48
CA MET A 163 -6.19 2.48 4.04
C MET A 163 -6.36 3.40 5.28
N PRO A 164 -5.57 4.47 5.43
CA PRO A 164 -5.65 5.34 6.59
C PRO A 164 -6.90 6.22 6.53
N THR A 165 -7.75 6.11 7.55
CA THR A 165 -8.94 6.97 7.72
C THR A 165 -8.58 8.36 8.28
N SER A 166 -7.40 8.47 8.91
CA SER A 166 -6.88 9.68 9.56
C SER A 166 -5.34 9.66 9.60
N GLY A 167 -4.70 10.74 10.08
CA GLY A 167 -3.23 10.81 10.20
C GLY A 167 -2.51 11.31 8.94
N TRP A 168 -3.27 11.93 8.04
CA TRP A 168 -2.77 12.59 6.83
C TRP A 168 -1.88 13.78 7.16
N LYS A 169 -0.93 14.06 6.28
CA LYS A 169 -0.04 15.22 6.30
C LYS A 169 -0.12 15.92 4.95
N ALA A 170 -0.18 17.24 4.99
CA ALA A 170 -0.14 18.08 3.79
C ALA A 170 1.27 18.10 3.20
N LEU A 171 1.38 17.95 1.88
CA LEU A 171 2.61 18.23 1.13
C LEU A 171 2.83 19.74 1.00
N PRO A 172 4.05 20.22 0.70
CA PRO A 172 4.32 21.64 0.55
C PRO A 172 3.38 22.31 -0.46
N GLY A 173 2.67 23.35 -0.02
CA GLY A 173 1.69 24.09 -0.83
C GLY A 173 0.28 23.51 -0.84
N ALA A 174 0.03 22.37 -0.20
CA ALA A 174 -1.31 21.83 -0.05
C ALA A 174 -2.12 22.60 1.02
N PRO A 175 -3.40 22.91 0.75
CA PRO A 175 -4.24 23.65 1.68
C PRO A 175 -4.69 22.80 2.87
N GLU A 176 -4.82 23.43 4.04
CA GLU A 176 -5.58 22.90 5.18
C GLU A 176 -7.09 23.18 5.00
N PRO A 177 -7.99 22.43 5.66
CA PRO A 177 -7.78 21.31 6.60
C PRO A 177 -7.29 20.00 5.96
N LEU A 178 -6.86 19.06 6.80
CA LEU A 178 -6.45 17.71 6.40
C LEU A 178 -7.66 16.82 6.07
N PRO A 179 -7.54 15.89 5.11
CA PRO A 179 -8.65 15.03 4.72
C PRO A 179 -9.03 14.04 5.81
N GLN A 180 -10.32 13.71 5.84
CA GLN A 180 -10.85 12.52 6.50
C GLN A 180 -11.25 11.51 5.43
N VAL A 181 -10.89 10.24 5.64
CA VAL A 181 -11.22 9.16 4.71
C VAL A 181 -12.20 8.21 5.38
N GLN A 182 -13.35 8.03 4.75
CA GLN A 182 -14.38 7.09 5.17
C GLN A 182 -14.42 5.90 4.22
N LEU A 183 -14.20 4.70 4.75
CA LEU A 183 -14.27 3.46 3.98
C LEU A 183 -15.73 3.06 3.77
N LEU A 184 -16.13 2.83 2.52
CA LEU A 184 -17.48 2.43 2.16
C LEU A 184 -17.45 0.96 1.74
N LYS A 185 -17.98 0.09 2.60
CA LYS A 185 -18.12 -1.34 2.28
C LYS A 185 -19.06 -1.50 1.08
N SER A 186 -18.78 -2.47 0.24
CA SER A 186 -19.79 -3.01 -0.68
C SER A 186 -20.98 -3.47 0.16
N ALA A 187 -22.19 -3.04 -0.23
CA ALA A 187 -23.39 -3.67 0.31
C ALA A 187 -23.27 -5.17 -0.01
N ASN A 188 -23.33 -6.03 1.02
CA ASN A 188 -23.49 -7.45 0.78
C ASN A 188 -24.71 -7.61 -0.14
N ALA A 189 -24.53 -8.22 -1.29
CA ALA A 189 -25.62 -8.79 -2.07
C ALA A 189 -26.17 -9.99 -1.28
N SER A 190 -26.87 -9.71 -0.19
CA SER A 190 -27.52 -10.70 0.68
C SER A 190 -28.69 -10.07 1.42
N GLU A 191 -29.51 -9.28 0.72
CA GLU A 191 -30.89 -8.94 1.13
C GLU A 191 -31.76 -8.78 -0.12
N LEU A 192 -31.97 -9.88 -0.85
CA LEU A 192 -33.15 -10.12 -1.69
C LEU A 192 -33.45 -11.63 -1.69
#